data_AF-A0A9X4MK44-F1
#
_entry.id   AF-A0A9X4MK44-F1
#
_cell.length_a   1.000
_cell.length_b   1.000
_cell.length_c   1.000
_cell.angle_alpha   90.00
_cell.angle_beta   90.00
_cell.angle_gamma   90.00
#
_symmetry.space_group_name_H-M   'P 1'
#
loop_
_entity.id
_entity.type
_entity.pdbx_description
1 polymer ?
#
loop_
_entity_poly.entity_id
_entity_poly.type
_entity_poly.pdbx_seq_one_letter_code
_entity_poly.pdbx_strand_id
1 'polypeptide(L)' 'MKNEIKRIMKISLLFFSLFVINILVLKLLSIIGFNMVITENSYLIPPLFSTVILLIIEKNRTGSNKKHS' A
#
# COMPACT_ATOMS: atom_id res chain seq x y z
N MET A 1 -21.06 12.83 0.17
CA MET A 1 -20.19 12.71 -1.03
C MET A 1 -18.77 13.23 -0.82
N LYS A 2 -18.54 14.47 -0.35
CA LYS A 2 -17.16 15.01 -0.19
C LYS A 2 -16.23 14.16 0.67
N ASN A 3 -16.76 13.53 1.72
CA ASN A 3 -15.97 12.73 2.68
C ASN A 3 -15.52 11.38 2.09
N GLU A 4 -16.34 10.79 1.22
CA GLU A 4 -16.05 9.55 0.49
C GLU A 4 -14.91 9.77 -0.52
N ILE A 5 -14.98 10.86 -1.29
CA ILE A 5 -13.94 11.26 -2.25
C ILE A 5 -12.62 11.52 -1.53
N LYS A 6 -12.66 12.21 -0.38
CA LYS A 6 -11.47 12.48 0.45
C LYS A 6 -10.83 11.19 0.96
N ARG A 7 -11.64 10.19 1.35
CA ARG A 7 -11.16 8.88 1.79
C ARG A 7 -10.51 8.09 0.65
N ILE A 8 -11.16 8.08 -0.53
CA ILE A 8 -10.62 7.43 -1.74
C ILE A 8 -9.32 8.09 -2.17
N MET A 9 -9.25 9.43 -2.19
CA MET A 9 -8.00 10.16 -2.46
C MET A 9 -6.89 9.76 -1.49
N LYS A 10 -7.19 9.66 -0.19
CA LYS A 10 -6.20 9.30 0.82
C LYS A 10 -5.67 7.88 0.62
N ILE A 11 -6.56 6.92 0.30
CA ILE A 11 -6.20 5.53 0.01
C ILE A 11 -5.40 5.42 -1.30
N SER A 12 -5.84 6.13 -2.34
CA SER A 12 -5.15 6.17 -3.64
C SER A 12 -3.75 6.78 -3.52
N LEU A 13 -3.61 7.84 -2.72
CA LEU A 13 -2.32 8.47 -2.46
C LEU A 13 -1.39 7.55 -1.67
N LEU A 14 -1.93 6.82 -0.68
CA LEU A 14 -1.19 5.82 0.08
C LEU A 14 -0.68 4.70 -0.83
N PHE A 15 -1.55 4.18 -1.70
CA PHE A 15 -1.21 3.16 -2.69
C PHE A 15 -0.09 3.63 -3.62
N PHE A 16 -0.24 4.83 -4.19
CA PHE A 16 0.74 5.39 -5.11
C PHE A 16 2.10 5.59 -4.44
N SER A 17 2.11 6.09 -3.21
CA SER A 17 3.36 6.27 -2.45
C SER A 17 4.07 4.93 -2.20
N LEU A 18 3.32 3.89 -1.81
CA LEU A 18 3.86 2.54 -1.64
C LEU A 18 4.40 1.96 -2.94
N PHE A 19 3.68 2.16 -4.05
CA PHE A 19 4.08 1.70 -5.37
C PHE A 19 5.40 2.34 -5.82
N VAL A 20 5.54 3.66 -5.65
CA VAL A 20 6.75 4.40 -6.02
C VAL A 20 7.94 3.94 -5.17
N ILE A 21 7.78 3.82 -3.84
CA ILE A 21 8.84 3.33 -2.96
C ILE A 21 9.25 1.90 -3.35
N ASN A 22 8.29 1.03 -3.67
CA ASN A 22 8.58 -0.35 -4.05
C ASN A 22 9.45 -0.42 -5.32
N ILE A 23 9.10 0.35 -6.36
CA ILE A 23 9.92 0.46 -7.58
C ILE A 23 11.31 1.03 -7.25
N LEU A 24 11.39 2.04 -6.40
CA LEU A 24 12.67 2.66 -6.01
C LEU A 24 13.58 1.64 -5.32
N VAL A 25 13.04 0.84 -4.39
CA VAL A 25 13.78 -0.22 -3.68
C VAL A 25 14.25 -1.31 -4.64
N LEU A 26 13.39 -1.81 -5.53
CA LEU A 26 13.80 -2.80 -6.54
C LEU A 26 14.90 -2.24 -7.45
N LYS A 27 14.79 -0.98 -7.87
CA LYS A 27 15.83 -0.35 -8.71
C LYS A 27 17.15 -0.20 -7.96
N LEU A 28 17.11 0.21 -6.69
CA LEU A 28 18.29 0.30 -5.83
C LEU A 28 18.97 -1.07 -5.69
N LEU A 29 18.18 -2.10 -5.45
CA LEU A 29 18.67 -3.45 -5.22
C LEU A 29 19.27 -4.03 -6.52
N SER A 30 18.75 -3.66 -7.69
CA SER A 30 19.32 -4.01 -9.00
C SER A 30 20.66 -3.33 -9.23
N ILE A 31 20.81 -2.05 -8.84
CA ILE A 31 22.09 -1.32 -8.92
C ILE A 31 23.16 -1.94 -8.03
N ILE A 32 22.78 -2.50 -6.88
CA ILE A 32 23.68 -3.21 -5.95
C ILE A 32 24.18 -4.55 -6.53
N GLY A 33 23.60 -5.02 -7.62
CA GLY A 33 23.98 -6.27 -8.29
C GLY A 33 23.13 -7.47 -7.91
N PHE A 34 21.98 -7.27 -7.24
CA PHE A 34 21.01 -8.36 -7.07
C PHE A 34 20.37 -8.70 -8.41
N ASN A 35 20.43 -9.99 -8.75
CA ASN A 35 19.78 -10.55 -9.92
C ASN A 35 18.29 -10.76 -9.62
N MET A 36 17.50 -9.68 -9.73
CA MET A 36 16.05 -9.75 -9.55
C MET A 36 15.37 -10.15 -10.84
N VAL A 37 14.45 -11.11 -10.74
CA VAL A 37 13.47 -11.39 -11.79
C VAL A 37 12.38 -10.33 -11.67
N ILE A 38 12.56 -9.23 -12.40
CA ILE A 38 11.64 -8.10 -12.44
C ILE A 38 10.47 -8.48 -13.35
N THR A 39 9.51 -9.24 -12.82
CA THR A 39 8.25 -9.60 -13.48
C THR A 39 7.09 -8.71 -13.03
N GLU A 40 6.11 -8.51 -13.90
CA GLU A 40 4.96 -7.59 -13.75
C GLU A 40 4.29 -7.64 -12.38
N ASN A 41 4.21 -8.86 -11.87
CA ASN A 41 3.61 -9.21 -10.60
C ASN A 41 4.45 -8.79 -9.38
N SER A 42 5.79 -8.81 -9.50
CA SER A 42 6.72 -8.52 -8.40
C SER A 42 6.67 -7.06 -7.93
N TYR A 43 6.24 -6.13 -8.78
CA TYR A 43 6.10 -4.71 -8.41
C TYR A 43 4.66 -4.35 -8.03
N LEU A 44 3.65 -5.03 -8.58
CA LEU A 44 2.24 -4.70 -8.35
C LEU A 44 1.63 -5.39 -7.12
N ILE A 45 2.02 -6.65 -6.86
CA ILE A 45 1.45 -7.45 -5.75
C ILE A 45 1.81 -6.89 -4.37
N PRO A 46 3.06 -6.51 -4.06
CA PRO A 46 3.40 -6.04 -2.71
C PRO A 46 2.64 -4.77 -2.28
N PRO A 47 2.52 -3.72 -3.13
CA PRO A 47 1.75 -2.52 -2.79
C PRO A 47 0.26 -2.79 -2.61
N LEU A 48 -0.32 -3.67 -3.43
CA LEU A 48 -1.72 -4.08 -3.33
C LEU A 48 -1.99 -4.87 -2.04
N PHE A 49 -1.11 -5.81 -1.71
CA PHE A 49 -1.23 -6.60 -0.49
C PHE A 49 -1.13 -5.72 0.75
N SER A 50 -0.17 -4.79 0.78
CA SER A 50 -0.05 -3.83 1.88
C SER A 50 -1.28 -2.93 2.01
N THR A 51 -1.86 -2.40 0.93
CA THR A 51 -3.07 -1.56 1.05
C THR A 51 -4.28 -2.34 1.54
N VAL A 52 -4.46 -3.60 1.10
CA VAL A 52 -5.53 -4.47 1.61
C VAL A 52 -5.36 -4.72 3.10
N ILE A 53 -4.14 -5.07 3.54
CA ILE A 53 -3.85 -5.27 4.97
C ILE A 53 -4.09 -4.00 5.77
N LEU A 54 -3.60 -2.84 5.29
CA LEU A 54 -3.80 -1.55 5.94
C LEU A 54 -5.28 -1.21 6.08
N LEU A 55 -6.09 -1.52 5.07
CA LEU A 55 -7.54 -1.32 5.10
C LEU A 55 -8.22 -2.25 6.12
N ILE A 56 -7.78 -3.51 6.22
CA ILE A 56 -8.27 -4.47 7.23
C ILE A 56 -7.88 -4.00 8.64
N ILE A 57 -6.64 -3.56 8.85
CA ILE A 57 -6.14 -3.03 10.12
C ILE A 57 -6.95 -1.80 10.53
N GLU A 58 -7.16 -0.84 9.63
CA GLU A 58 -7.94 0.37 9.88
C GLU A 58 -9.40 0.03 10.24
N LYS A 59 -9.99 -0.95 9.55
CA LYS A 59 -11.35 -1.45 9.84
C LYS A 59 -11.42 -2.11 11.22
N ASN A 60 -10.42 -2.92 11.59
CA ASN A 60 -10.34 -3.56 12.91
C ASN A 60 -10.12 -2.54 14.04
N ARG A 61 -9.27 -1.53 13.83
CA ARG A 61 -9.08 -0.40 14.78
C ARG A 61 -10.37 0.37 15.01
N THR A 62 -11.12 0.63 13.94
CA THR A 62 -12.39 1.36 14.01
C THR A 62 -13.50 0.52 14.67
N GLY A 63 -13.52 -0.80 14.45
CA GLY A 63 -14.42 -1.74 15.15
C GLY A 63 -14.15 -1.85 16.65
N SER A 64 -12.89 -1.73 17.08
CA SER A 64 -12.51 -1.74 18.49
C SER A 64 -12.92 -0.46 19.24
N ASN A 65 -13.10 0.67 18.55
CA ASN A 65 -13.53 1.94 19.16
C ASN A 65 -15.04 2.01 19.44
N LYS A 66 -15.85 1.10 18.90
CA LYS A 66 -17.32 1.07 19.12
C LYS A 66 -17.76 0.24 20.33
N LYS A 67 -16.85 -0.43 21.03
CA LYS A 67 -17.17 -1.21 22.25
C LYS A 67 -16.90 -0.44 23.56
N HIS A 68 -16.53 0.84 23.47
CA HIS A 68 -16.15 1.65 24.65
C HIS A 68 -16.54 3.13 24.51
N SER A 69 -17.75 3.39 24.00
CA SER A 69 -18.43 4.67 24.18
C SER A 69 -19.92 4.46 24.36
#